data_AF-A0AAD7RTD8-F1
#
_entry.id   AF-A0AAD7RTD8-F1
#
_cell.length_a   1.000
_cell.length_b   1.000
_cell.length_c   1.000
_cell.angle_alpha   90.00
_cell.angle_beta   90.00
_cell.angle_gamma   90.00
#
_symmetry.space_group_name_H-M   'P 1'
#
loop_
_entity.id
_entity.type
_entity.pdbx_description
1 polymer ?
#
loop_
_entity_poly.entity_id
_entity_poly.type
_entity_poly.pdbx_seq_one_letter_code
_entity_poly.pdbx_strand_id
1 'polypeptide(L)'
;MAEPDYGDGDCDELIKPKKLINPVKTSRNHQDLQRELMMNHKRGLAPLNKPELQKVLEQRKRDQALKQQREEQEAHKRSDLEMELFKRQQKLEQLELEQQKCEEEQENTPEFVKMKSSLRRMRQEVEPREHCP
;
A
#
# COMPACT_ATOMS: atom_id res chain seq x y z
N MET A 1 30.34 59.41 29.25
CA MET A 1 29.42 58.64 30.10
C MET A 1 30.01 57.26 30.25
N ALA A 2 30.20 56.76 31.47
CA ALA A 2 30.66 55.39 31.70
C ALA A 2 29.42 54.48 31.80
N GLU A 3 29.41 53.38 31.04
CA GLU A 3 28.35 52.36 31.12
C GLU A 3 28.38 51.68 32.50
N PRO A 4 27.22 51.32 33.07
CA PRO A 4 27.18 50.56 34.31
C PRO A 4 27.60 49.11 34.03
N ASP A 5 28.64 48.67 34.75
CA ASP A 5 29.10 47.29 34.79
C ASP A 5 28.03 46.44 35.49
N TYR A 6 27.19 45.77 34.70
CA TYR A 6 26.34 44.70 35.18
C TYR A 6 27.25 43.49 35.40
N GLY A 7 27.92 43.49 36.56
CA GLY A 7 28.61 42.32 37.03
C GLY A 7 27.70 41.12 36.86
N ASP A 8 28.18 40.13 36.12
CA ASP A 8 27.62 38.79 35.99
C ASP A 8 27.72 38.13 37.37
N GLY A 9 26.92 38.67 38.29
CA GLY A 9 26.66 38.10 39.58
C GLY A 9 25.89 36.84 39.28
N ASP A 10 26.63 35.74 39.19
CA ASP A 10 26.11 34.39 39.40
C ASP A 10 25.34 34.48 40.72
N CYS A 11 24.03 34.72 40.62
CA CYS A 11 23.15 34.87 41.76
C CYS A 11 23.04 33.49 42.41
N ASP A 12 24.01 33.15 43.26
CA ASP A 12 24.03 31.95 44.08
C ASP A 12 22.85 31.91 45.09
N GLU A 13 22.05 32.99 45.16
CA GLU A 13 20.80 33.07 45.90
C GLU A 13 19.57 32.53 45.14
N LEU A 14 19.66 32.28 43.82
CA LEU A 14 18.56 31.67 43.07
C LEU A 14 18.48 30.16 43.32
N ILE A 15 17.40 29.71 43.96
CA ILE A 15 17.12 28.28 44.18
C ILE A 15 16.96 27.56 42.83
N LYS A 16 18.01 26.86 42.40
CA LYS A 16 17.98 26.01 41.20
C LYS A 16 17.14 24.75 41.51
N PRO A 17 16.18 24.36 40.64
CA PRO A 17 15.40 23.14 40.85
C PRO A 17 16.33 21.92 40.88
N LYS A 18 16.38 21.23 42.03
CA LYS A 18 17.18 20.03 42.22
C LYS A 18 16.53 18.87 41.46
N LYS A 19 17.31 18.20 40.60
CA LYS A 19 16.85 16.97 39.94
C LYS A 19 16.60 15.91 41.01
N LEU A 20 15.33 15.54 41.20
CA LEU A 20 14.97 14.47 42.11
C LEU A 20 15.61 13.17 41.62
N ILE A 21 16.30 12.50 42.54
CA ILE A 21 17.00 11.26 42.25
C ILE A 21 15.96 10.14 42.19
N ASN A 22 15.87 9.45 41.05
CA ASN A 22 14.96 8.33 40.90
C ASN A 22 15.50 7.11 41.68
N PRO A 23 14.82 6.63 42.73
CA PRO A 23 15.29 5.53 43.58
C PRO A 23 15.44 4.20 42.82
N VAL A 24 14.66 3.99 41.75
CA VAL A 24 14.78 2.84 40.85
C VAL A 24 16.06 2.92 40.02
N LYS A 25 16.47 4.14 39.62
CA LYS A 25 17.71 4.34 38.87
C LYS A 25 18.95 4.39 39.75
N THR A 26 18.85 4.63 41.05
CA THR A 26 20.01 4.53 41.95
C THR A 26 20.30 3.11 42.40
N SER A 27 19.27 2.28 42.53
CA SER A 27 19.45 0.88 42.91
C SER A 27 19.98 0.04 41.75
N ARG A 28 21.25 -0.36 41.84
CA ARG A 28 21.88 -1.27 40.88
C ARG A 28 21.10 -2.59 40.76
N ASN A 29 20.69 -3.14 41.89
CA ASN A 29 19.94 -4.40 41.94
C ASN A 29 18.63 -4.32 41.12
N HIS A 30 17.90 -3.20 41.21
CA HIS A 30 16.66 -3.02 40.46
C HIS A 30 16.91 -2.95 38.95
N GLN A 31 17.95 -2.21 38.53
CA GLN A 31 18.32 -2.14 37.12
C GLN A 31 18.74 -3.51 36.58
N ASP A 32 19.47 -4.28 37.37
CA ASP A 32 20.00 -5.59 36.97
C ASP A 32 18.86 -6.59 36.79
N LEU A 33 17.91 -6.61 37.73
CA LEU A 33 16.66 -7.36 37.60
C LEU A 33 15.85 -6.94 36.37
N GLN A 34 15.69 -5.64 36.11
CA GLN A 34 14.94 -5.16 34.94
C GLN A 34 15.60 -5.64 33.64
N ARG A 35 16.94 -5.60 33.55
CA ARG A 35 17.66 -6.12 32.39
C ARG A 35 17.46 -7.61 32.23
N GLU A 36 17.54 -8.38 33.30
CA GLU A 36 17.32 -9.82 33.29
C GLU A 36 15.89 -10.18 32.81
N LEU A 37 14.86 -9.52 33.36
CA LEU A 37 13.47 -9.73 32.95
C LEU A 37 13.26 -9.42 31.46
N MET A 38 13.83 -8.32 30.97
CA MET A 38 13.78 -7.97 29.54
C MET A 38 14.52 -9.00 28.67
N MET A 39 15.66 -9.52 29.13
CA MET A 39 16.40 -10.57 28.43
C MET A 39 15.59 -11.88 28.39
N ASN A 40 15.01 -12.31 29.52
CA ASN A 40 14.19 -13.51 29.60
C ASN A 40 12.97 -13.41 28.69
N HIS A 41 12.31 -12.26 28.67
CA HIS A 41 11.19 -12.00 27.75
C HIS A 41 11.61 -12.11 26.28
N LYS A 42 12.73 -11.47 25.89
CA LYS A 42 13.27 -11.56 24.51
C LYS A 42 13.69 -12.98 24.13
N ARG A 43 14.18 -13.76 25.10
CA ARG A 43 14.57 -15.16 24.93
C ARG A 43 13.40 -16.14 25.02
N GLY A 44 12.17 -15.66 25.24
CA GLY A 44 10.99 -16.51 25.37
C GLY A 44 10.92 -17.31 26.67
N LEU A 45 11.79 -17.03 27.64
CA LEU A 45 11.79 -17.60 29.00
C LEU A 45 10.79 -16.87 29.91
N ALA A 46 9.75 -16.25 29.33
CA ALA A 46 8.77 -15.45 30.04
C ALA A 46 7.97 -16.29 31.05
N PRO A 47 7.37 -15.67 32.09
CA PRO A 47 6.49 -16.35 33.02
C PRO A 47 5.46 -17.20 32.29
N LEU A 48 5.09 -18.35 32.87
CA LEU A 48 4.15 -19.34 32.30
C LEU A 48 2.88 -18.70 31.71
N ASN A 49 2.45 -17.57 32.28
CA ASN A 49 1.34 -16.78 31.79
C ASN A 49 1.82 -15.48 31.11
N LYS A 50 1.83 -15.48 29.78
CA LYS A 50 1.94 -14.25 28.98
C LYS A 50 0.73 -13.32 29.24
N PRO A 51 0.90 -11.99 29.17
CA PRO A 51 -0.23 -11.08 29.26
C PRO A 51 -1.20 -11.28 28.08
N GLU A 52 -2.49 -11.08 28.31
CA GLU A 52 -3.56 -11.33 27.32
C GLU A 52 -3.36 -10.55 26.02
N LEU A 53 -2.99 -9.27 26.12
CA LEU A 53 -2.70 -8.45 24.94
C LEU A 53 -1.62 -9.07 24.05
N GLN A 54 -0.55 -9.61 24.65
CA GLN A 54 0.52 -10.24 23.90
C GLN A 54 0.05 -11.54 23.23
N LYS A 55 -0.75 -12.35 23.93
CA LYS A 55 -1.36 -13.56 23.34
C LYS A 55 -2.21 -13.22 22.12
N VAL A 56 -3.07 -12.20 22.25
CA VAL A 56 -3.94 -11.73 21.16
C VAL A 56 -3.13 -11.20 19.97
N LEU A 57 -2.09 -10.41 20.20
CA LEU A 57 -1.21 -9.92 19.14
C LEU A 57 -0.45 -11.05 18.43
N GLU A 58 0.10 -12.00 19.19
CA GLU A 58 0.74 -13.19 18.62
C GLU A 58 -0.25 -14.03 17.82
N GLN A 59 -1.46 -14.25 18.33
CA GLN A 59 -2.53 -14.97 17.64
C GLN A 59 -2.90 -14.29 16.33
N ARG A 60 -3.16 -12.98 16.36
CA ARG A 60 -3.48 -12.18 15.17
C ARG A 60 -2.37 -12.27 14.12
N LYS A 61 -1.11 -12.23 14.53
CA LYS A 61 0.04 -12.37 13.62
C LYS A 61 0.08 -13.75 12.97
N ARG A 62 -0.19 -14.82 13.73
CA ARG A 62 -0.28 -16.19 13.21
C ARG A 62 -1.44 -16.34 12.22
N ASP A 63 -2.61 -15.82 12.57
CA ASP A 63 -3.81 -15.87 11.72
C ASP A 63 -3.60 -15.11 10.41
N GLN A 64 -2.94 -13.94 10.47
CA GLN A 64 -2.60 -13.19 9.27
C GLN A 64 -1.63 -13.96 8.36
N ALA A 65 -0.61 -14.59 8.92
CA ALA A 65 0.34 -15.39 8.15
C ALA A 65 -0.33 -16.63 7.52
N LEU A 66 -1.21 -17.31 8.26
CA LEU A 66 -2.01 -18.42 7.75
C LEU A 66 -2.93 -17.98 6.62
N LYS A 67 -3.59 -16.82 6.77
CA LYS A 67 -4.45 -16.25 5.73
C LYS A 67 -3.66 -15.95 4.45
N GLN A 68 -2.49 -15.32 4.58
CA GLN A 68 -1.59 -15.04 3.45
C GLN A 68 -1.14 -16.33 2.76
N GLN A 69 -0.68 -17.33 3.53
CA GLN A 69 -0.28 -18.62 2.97
C GLN A 69 -1.45 -19.32 2.26
N ARG A 70 -2.67 -19.23 2.82
CA ARG A 70 -3.86 -19.80 2.21
C ARG A 70 -4.23 -19.09 0.90
N GLU A 71 -4.18 -17.76 0.87
CA GLU A 71 -4.42 -16.96 -0.34
C GLU A 71 -3.37 -17.27 -1.43
N GLU A 72 -2.09 -17.39 -1.06
CA GLU A 72 -1.02 -17.80 -1.98
C GLU A 72 -1.24 -19.24 -2.48
N GLN A 73 -1.64 -20.17 -1.62
CA GLN A 73 -1.97 -21.52 -2.04
C GLN A 73 -3.21 -21.56 -2.93
N GLU A 74 -4.25 -20.77 -2.65
CA GLU A 74 -5.43 -20.67 -3.50
C GLU A 74 -5.07 -20.05 -4.85
N ALA A 75 -4.18 -19.06 -4.89
CA ALA A 75 -3.63 -18.51 -6.12
C ALA A 75 -2.79 -19.53 -6.91
N HIS A 76 -1.96 -20.32 -6.24
CA HIS A 76 -1.17 -21.39 -6.85
C HIS A 76 -1.99 -22.63 -7.23
N LYS A 77 -3.10 -22.88 -6.55
CA LYS A 77 -4.05 -23.96 -6.87
C LYS A 77 -5.06 -23.54 -7.94
N ARG A 78 -5.06 -22.29 -8.39
CA ARG A 78 -5.86 -21.92 -9.56
C ARG A 78 -5.45 -22.82 -10.71
N SER A 79 -6.41 -23.56 -11.22
CA SER A 79 -6.18 -24.51 -12.31
C SER A 79 -5.68 -23.74 -13.54
N ASP A 80 -4.85 -24.37 -14.38
CA ASP A 80 -4.43 -23.80 -15.67
C ASP A 80 -5.65 -23.30 -16.47
N LEU A 81 -6.78 -24.04 -16.37
CA LEU A 81 -8.06 -23.66 -16.96
C LEU A 81 -8.64 -22.37 -16.37
N GLU A 82 -8.59 -22.19 -15.04
CA GLU A 82 -9.10 -20.96 -14.39
C GLU A 82 -8.27 -19.73 -14.79
N MET A 83 -6.95 -19.91 -14.93
CA MET A 83 -6.08 -18.85 -15.43
C MET A 83 -6.40 -18.48 -16.88
N GLU A 84 -6.68 -19.47 -17.73
CA GLU A 84 -7.03 -19.25 -19.14
C GLU A 84 -8.42 -18.61 -19.30
N LEU A 85 -9.40 -19.03 -18.49
CA LEU A 85 -10.71 -18.37 -18.42
C LEU A 85 -10.58 -16.91 -17.99
N PHE A 86 -9.76 -16.62 -16.98
CA PHE A 86 -9.51 -15.24 -16.54
C PHE A 86 -8.86 -14.39 -17.64
N LYS A 87 -7.86 -14.92 -18.35
CA LYS A 87 -7.23 -14.24 -19.50
C LYS A 87 -8.24 -14.00 -20.62
N ARG A 88 -9.10 -14.97 -20.92
CA ARG A 88 -10.14 -14.85 -21.95
C ARG A 88 -11.15 -13.78 -21.56
N GLN A 89 -11.60 -13.74 -20.30
CA GLN A 89 -12.48 -12.70 -19.79
C GLN A 89 -11.87 -11.31 -19.95
N GLN A 90 -10.63 -11.11 -19.49
CA GLN A 90 -9.93 -9.83 -19.61
C GLN A 90 -9.82 -9.35 -21.08
N LYS A 91 -9.59 -10.29 -22.02
CA LYS A 91 -9.55 -9.97 -23.45
C LYS A 91 -10.91 -9.56 -23.99
N LEU A 92 -11.99 -10.21 -23.55
CA LEU A 92 -13.35 -9.83 -23.94
C LEU A 92 -13.71 -8.44 -23.42
N GLU A 93 -13.40 -8.13 -22.15
CA GLU A 93 -13.62 -6.81 -21.57
C GLU A 93 -12.87 -5.69 -22.33
N GLN A 94 -11.63 -5.95 -22.77
CA GLN A 94 -10.90 -5.00 -23.61
C GLN A 94 -11.58 -4.77 -24.97
N LEU A 95 -12.04 -5.84 -25.62
CA LEU A 95 -12.73 -5.75 -26.92
C LEU A 95 -14.07 -5.03 -26.80
N GLU A 96 -14.81 -5.24 -25.72
CA GLU A 96 -16.06 -4.51 -25.43
C GLU A 96 -15.79 -3.02 -25.24
N LEU A 97 -14.73 -2.68 -24.49
CA LEU A 97 -14.34 -1.28 -24.28
C LEU A 97 -13.86 -0.62 -25.59
N GLU A 98 -13.11 -1.35 -26.44
CA GLU A 98 -12.70 -0.87 -27.75
C GLU A 98 -13.88 -0.68 -28.69
N GLN A 99 -14.86 -1.58 -28.68
CA GLN A 99 -16.10 -1.42 -29.45
C GLN A 99 -16.87 -0.18 -29.01
N GLN A 100 -17.09 -0.01 -27.70
CA GLN A 100 -17.76 1.19 -27.18
C GLN A 100 -17.05 2.47 -27.60
N LYS A 101 -15.71 2.50 -27.54
CA LYS A 101 -14.93 3.65 -28.02
C LYS A 101 -15.09 3.88 -29.52
N CYS A 102 -15.07 2.83 -30.33
CA CYS A 102 -15.28 2.95 -31.78
C CYS A 102 -16.68 3.48 -32.10
N GLU A 103 -17.71 3.00 -31.39
CA GLU A 103 -19.09 3.45 -31.51
C GLU A 103 -19.21 4.92 -31.11
N GLU A 104 -18.64 5.31 -29.97
CA GLU A 104 -18.62 6.69 -29.49
C GLU A 104 -17.86 7.62 -30.46
N GLU A 105 -16.72 7.21 -31.00
CA GLU A 105 -16.00 7.97 -32.04
C GLU A 105 -16.84 8.10 -33.32
N GLN A 106 -17.56 7.05 -33.70
CA GLN A 106 -18.43 7.06 -34.87
C GLN A 106 -19.63 8.00 -34.65
N GLU A 107 -20.25 8.01 -33.47
CA GLU A 107 -21.32 8.96 -33.11
C GLU A 107 -20.82 10.40 -33.09
N ASN A 108 -19.63 10.65 -32.53
CA ASN A 108 -18.99 11.98 -32.48
C ASN A 108 -18.46 12.46 -33.84
N THR A 109 -18.28 11.57 -34.81
CA THR A 109 -17.84 11.96 -36.16
C THR A 109 -18.97 12.71 -36.88
N PRO A 110 -18.70 13.91 -37.44
CA PRO A 110 -19.75 14.69 -38.09
C PRO A 110 -20.30 14.00 -39.36
N GLU A 111 -21.62 14.10 -39.55
CA GLU A 111 -22.39 13.40 -40.59
C GLU A 111 -21.86 13.58 -42.02
N PHE A 112 -21.35 14.77 -42.37
CA PHE A 112 -20.81 15.02 -43.72
C PHE A 112 -19.57 14.18 -44.03
N VAL A 113 -18.79 13.79 -43.00
CA VAL A 113 -17.63 12.90 -43.15
C VAL A 113 -18.09 11.47 -43.41
N LYS A 114 -19.14 11.02 -42.69
CA LYS A 114 -19.77 9.71 -42.89
C LYS A 114 -20.32 9.58 -44.31
N MET A 115 -21.12 10.54 -44.75
CA MET A 115 -21.73 10.55 -46.08
C MET A 115 -20.68 10.60 -47.20
N LYS A 116 -19.56 11.32 -47.04
CA LYS A 116 -18.47 11.36 -48.03
C LYS A 116 -17.81 9.99 -48.27
N SER A 117 -17.70 9.16 -47.24
CA SER A 117 -17.16 7.80 -47.36
C SER A 117 -18.12 6.85 -48.10
N SER A 118 -19.43 6.95 -47.80
CA SER A 118 -20.48 6.19 -48.46
C SER A 118 -20.60 6.56 -49.94
N LEU A 119 -20.56 7.85 -50.27
CA LEU A 119 -20.56 8.32 -51.66
C LEU A 119 -19.34 7.83 -52.45
N ARG A 120 -18.16 7.75 -51.82
CA ARG A 120 -16.97 7.18 -52.46
C ARG A 120 -17.11 5.69 -52.76
N ARG A 121 -17.70 4.91 -51.84
CA ARG A 121 -17.97 3.49 -52.05
C ARG A 121 -18.98 3.26 -53.17
N MET A 122 -20.10 3.99 -53.15
CA MET A 122 -21.09 3.92 -54.22
C MET A 122 -20.51 4.29 -55.58
N ARG A 123 -19.65 5.32 -55.65
CA ARG A 123 -19.01 5.74 -56.91
C ARG A 123 -18.05 4.67 -57.46
N GLN A 124 -17.44 3.85 -56.62
CA GLN A 124 -16.60 2.73 -57.05
C GLN A 124 -17.40 1.52 -57.54
N GLU A 125 -18.63 1.31 -57.04
CA GLU A 125 -19.50 0.23 -57.51
C GLU A 125 -20.28 0.60 -58.80
N VAL A 126 -20.43 1.90 -59.08
CA VAL A 126 -21.13 2.41 -60.28
C VAL A 126 -20.19 2.56 -61.49
N GLU A 127 -18.87 2.46 -61.31
CA GLU A 127 -17.92 2.33 -62.43
C GLU A 127 -17.99 0.90 -62.99
N PRO A 128 -18.48 0.67 -64.23
CA PRO A 128 -18.38 -0.64 -64.83
C PRO A 128 -16.90 -0.99 -64.97
N ARG A 129 -16.54 -2.24 -64.64
CA ARG A 129 -15.22 -2.77 -64.98
C ARG A 129 -15.13 -2.84 -66.50
N GLU A 130 -14.67 -1.77 -67.12
CA GLU A 130 -14.24 -1.75 -68.51
C GLU A 130 -13.05 -2.72 -68.64
N HIS A 131 -13.36 -3.97 -69.01
CA HIS A 131 -12.42 -4.94 -69.52
C HIS A 131 -12.14 -4.57 -70.97
N CYS A 132 -10.95 -4.00 -71.22
CA CYS A 132 -10.42 -3.81 -72.58
C CYS A 132 -9.58 -5.04 -72.98
N PRO A 133 -9.58 -5.42 -74.28
CA PRO A 133 -9.09 -6.70 -74.78
C PRO A 133 -7.57 -6.88 -74.71
#